data_AF-A0A2M9J538-F1
#
_entry.id   AF-A0A2M9J538-F1
#
_cell.length_a   1.000
_cell.length_b   1.000
_cell.length_c   1.000
_cell.angle_alpha   90.00
_cell.angle_beta   90.00
_cell.angle_gamma   90.00
#
_symmetry.space_group_name_H-M   'P 1'
#
loop_
_entity.id
_entity.type
_entity.pdbx_description
1 polymer ?
#
loop_
_entity_poly.entity_id
_entity_poly.type
_entity_poly.pdbx_seq_one_letter_code
_entity_poly.pdbx_strand_id
1 'polypeptide(L)'
;MSTELLAKEGITVNALQAPGKGLLPARPTEGRGSADAVLSERNPQYAGAVKIPAVGGGRERLQDGFLIPREDLSWYGQLLARTGAAGQLAFAGAGTEISRYLTANQGHKHYKQQTFAGSSSVRDARHKIGSTWFVGTDQVFRVNRVRVEAFSGMAEELYQLLVTGEVEAYRRRAYDLRNTFPSGTTAPEWGPISFGDDGTVMALRILPKTEATSTP
;
A
#
# COMPACT_ATOMS: atom_id res chain seq x y z
N MET A 1 -12.64 -5.78 -14.19
CA MET A 1 -12.53 -4.43 -13.57
C MET A 1 -11.07 -4.02 -13.72
N SER A 2 -10.78 -2.84 -14.27
CA SER A 2 -9.41 -2.34 -14.43
C SER A 2 -9.18 -1.28 -13.37
N THR A 3 -8.16 -1.44 -12.54
CA THR A 3 -7.72 -0.37 -11.64
C THR A 3 -6.65 0.42 -12.38
N GLU A 4 -6.97 1.66 -12.75
CA GLU A 4 -6.05 2.57 -13.42
C GLU A 4 -5.40 3.46 -12.36
N LEU A 5 -4.06 3.43 -12.28
CA LEU A 5 -3.28 4.38 -11.50
C LEU A 5 -2.54 5.27 -12.51
N LEU A 6 -3.09 6.46 -12.76
CA LEU A 6 -2.57 7.41 -13.74
C LEU A 6 -1.55 8.36 -13.11
N ALA A 7 -0.37 8.48 -13.75
CA ALA A 7 0.46 9.68 -13.67
C ALA A 7 1.20 9.92 -14.98
N LYS A 8 1.32 11.19 -15.40
CA LYS A 8 1.91 11.66 -16.67
C LYS A 8 3.39 11.29 -16.87
N GLU A 9 4.09 10.86 -15.82
CA GLU A 9 5.47 10.32 -15.86
C GLU A 9 5.61 9.07 -14.97
N GLY A 10 4.55 8.26 -14.85
CA GLY A 10 4.51 7.07 -14.02
C GLY A 10 4.38 5.77 -14.81
N ILE A 11 4.93 4.68 -14.26
CA ILE A 11 4.70 3.32 -14.77
C ILE A 11 3.20 3.02 -14.60
N THR A 12 2.47 2.93 -15.70
CA THR A 12 1.08 2.47 -15.70
C THR A 12 1.09 0.94 -15.71
N VAL A 13 0.78 0.32 -14.56
CA VAL A 13 0.61 -1.14 -14.47
C VAL A 13 -0.84 -1.47 -14.75
N ASN A 14 -1.13 -1.91 -15.97
CA ASN A 14 -2.43 -2.49 -16.31
C ASN A 14 -2.47 -3.95 -15.84
N ALA A 15 -3.00 -4.21 -14.64
CA ALA A 15 -3.33 -5.56 -14.23
C ALA A 15 -4.64 -5.98 -14.91
N LEU A 16 -4.52 -6.57 -16.10
CA LEU A 16 -5.67 -7.11 -16.82
C LEU A 16 -6.25 -8.31 -16.07
N GLN A 17 -7.35 -8.08 -15.35
CA GLN A 17 -8.21 -9.17 -14.93
C GLN A 17 -8.98 -9.68 -16.16
N ALA A 18 -8.38 -10.59 -16.92
CA ALA A 18 -9.14 -11.44 -17.83
C ALA A 18 -10.04 -12.38 -16.99
N PRO A 19 -11.27 -12.70 -17.42
CA PRO A 19 -12.13 -13.71 -16.80
C PRO A 19 -11.58 -15.13 -17.06
N GLY A 20 -10.31 -15.34 -16.75
CA GLY A 20 -9.68 -16.64 -16.68
C GLY A 20 -9.97 -17.27 -15.33
N LYS A 21 -10.02 -18.61 -15.29
CA LYS A 21 -10.07 -19.39 -14.04
C LYS A 21 -8.70 -19.49 -13.35
N GLY A 22 -7.77 -18.61 -13.70
CA GLY A 22 -6.42 -18.60 -13.14
C GLY A 22 -6.49 -18.16 -11.69
N LEU A 23 -6.19 -19.08 -10.78
CA LEU A 23 -6.04 -18.79 -9.36
C LEU A 23 -4.55 -18.75 -9.03
N LEU A 24 -4.14 -17.75 -8.25
CA LEU A 24 -2.85 -17.83 -7.58
C LEU A 24 -2.89 -19.02 -6.61
N PRO A 25 -1.83 -19.84 -6.53
CA PRO A 25 -1.78 -20.91 -5.54
C PRO A 25 -1.86 -20.31 -4.14
N ALA A 26 -2.43 -21.07 -3.20
CA ALA A 26 -2.37 -20.70 -1.80
C ALA A 26 -0.90 -20.55 -1.40
N ARG A 27 -0.55 -19.42 -0.79
CA ARG A 27 0.81 -19.21 -0.28
C ARG A 27 1.02 -20.04 0.99
N PRO A 28 2.17 -20.71 1.12
CA PRO A 28 2.52 -21.37 2.37
C PRO A 28 2.77 -20.32 3.46
N THR A 29 2.62 -20.71 4.72
CA THR A 29 2.94 -19.84 5.86
C THR A 29 4.43 -19.52 5.93
N GLU A 30 5.29 -20.48 5.57
CA GLU A 30 6.75 -20.35 5.65
C GLU A 30 7.45 -20.88 4.40
N GLY A 31 8.73 -20.52 4.25
CA GLY A 31 9.58 -21.03 3.18
C GLY A 31 9.29 -20.43 1.80
N ARG A 32 9.67 -21.18 0.76
CA ARG A 32 9.61 -20.70 -0.64
C ARG A 32 8.15 -20.39 -1.04
N GLY A 33 7.89 -19.16 -1.47
CA GLY A 33 6.57 -18.71 -1.88
C GLY A 33 5.72 -18.08 -0.77
N SER A 34 6.17 -18.14 0.49
CA SER A 34 5.60 -17.33 1.59
C SER A 34 5.96 -15.85 1.39
N ALA A 35 5.03 -14.94 1.68
CA ALA A 35 5.30 -13.51 1.64
C ALA A 35 6.37 -13.05 2.66
N ASP A 36 6.60 -13.84 3.70
CA ASP A 36 7.55 -13.54 4.78
C ASP A 36 9.00 -13.86 4.34
N ALA A 37 9.15 -14.78 3.38
CA ALA A 37 10.45 -15.13 2.82
C ALA A 37 11.00 -14.02 1.91
N VAL A 38 12.33 -14.00 1.76
CA VAL A 38 13.00 -13.11 0.80
C VAL A 38 12.50 -13.41 -0.62
N LEU A 39 12.16 -12.35 -1.36
CA LEU A 39 11.76 -12.47 -2.75
C LEU A 39 13.00 -12.67 -3.62
N SER A 40 13.03 -13.75 -4.39
CA SER A 40 14.07 -13.92 -5.41
C SER A 40 13.84 -13.01 -6.60
N GLU A 41 14.93 -12.48 -7.15
CA GLU A 41 14.88 -11.70 -8.39
C GLU A 41 14.53 -12.61 -9.57
N ARG A 42 13.59 -12.16 -10.40
CA ARG A 42 13.22 -12.81 -11.66
C ARG A 42 12.89 -11.76 -12.69
N ASN A 43 13.19 -12.08 -13.94
CA ASN A 43 12.82 -11.26 -15.08
C ASN A 43 11.88 -12.08 -15.99
N PRO A 44 10.56 -11.97 -15.82
CA PRO A 44 9.63 -12.68 -16.69
C PRO A 44 9.82 -12.24 -18.14
N GLN A 45 9.60 -13.16 -19.08
CA GLN A 45 9.78 -12.86 -20.49
C GLN A 45 8.77 -11.80 -20.94
N TYR A 46 9.27 -10.76 -21.60
CA TYR A 46 8.42 -9.82 -22.32
C TYR A 46 7.89 -10.49 -23.58
N ALA A 47 6.57 -10.54 -23.72
CA ALA A 47 5.88 -11.09 -24.86
C ALA A 47 5.18 -9.96 -25.63
N GLY A 48 5.63 -9.69 -26.85
CA GLY A 48 5.01 -8.70 -27.76
C GLY A 48 3.69 -9.16 -28.40
N ALA A 49 3.01 -10.14 -27.80
CA ALA A 49 1.81 -10.76 -28.34
C ALA A 49 1.09 -11.63 -27.29
N VAL A 50 0.81 -11.09 -26.09
CA VAL A 50 -0.03 -11.80 -25.12
C VAL A 50 -1.45 -11.85 -25.65
N LYS A 51 -1.98 -13.08 -25.81
CA LYS A 51 -3.37 -13.30 -26.20
C LYS A 51 -4.31 -12.98 -25.04
N ILE A 52 -5.12 -11.94 -25.22
CA ILE A 52 -6.18 -11.57 -24.29
C ILE A 52 -7.49 -12.22 -24.77
N PRO A 53 -8.08 -13.15 -23.99
CA PRO A 53 -9.32 -13.80 -24.36
C PRO A 53 -10.44 -12.78 -24.63
N ALA A 54 -11.29 -13.07 -25.62
CA ALA A 54 -12.52 -12.34 -25.87
C ALA A 54 -13.44 -12.38 -24.64
N VAL A 55 -13.95 -11.21 -24.21
CA VAL A 55 -14.92 -11.07 -23.11
C VAL A 55 -16.18 -10.39 -23.62
N GLY A 56 -17.36 -10.90 -23.26
CA GLY A 56 -18.65 -10.23 -23.50
C GLY A 56 -18.95 -9.95 -24.98
N GLY A 57 -18.62 -10.89 -25.88
CA GLY A 57 -18.82 -10.72 -27.33
C GLY A 57 -17.74 -9.89 -28.05
N GLY A 58 -16.71 -9.44 -27.33
CA GLY A 58 -15.54 -8.79 -27.93
C GLY A 58 -14.68 -9.75 -28.76
N ARG A 59 -13.76 -9.20 -29.57
CA ARG A 59 -12.72 -9.98 -30.26
C ARG A 59 -11.53 -10.24 -29.36
N GLU A 60 -10.88 -11.38 -29.55
CA GLU A 60 -9.55 -11.66 -29.00
C GLU A 60 -8.58 -10.56 -29.46
N ARG A 61 -7.70 -10.11 -28.55
CA ARG A 61 -6.72 -9.06 -28.83
C ARG A 61 -5.34 -9.53 -28.45
N LEU A 62 -4.34 -9.11 -29.21
CA LEU A 62 -2.95 -9.23 -28.84
C LEU A 62 -2.53 -7.94 -28.13
N GLN A 63 -1.83 -8.08 -27.02
CA GLN A 63 -1.27 -6.94 -26.30
C GLN A 63 0.14 -7.27 -25.87
N ASP A 64 1.01 -6.26 -25.96
CA ASP A 64 2.36 -6.36 -25.42
C ASP A 64 2.32 -6.40 -23.89
N GLY A 65 3.09 -7.29 -23.29
CA GLY A 65 3.15 -7.40 -21.84
C GLY A 65 4.07 -8.50 -21.34
N PHE A 66 4.13 -8.63 -20.02
CA PHE A 66 4.82 -9.74 -19.38
C PHE A 66 3.87 -10.92 -19.20
N LEU A 67 4.30 -12.10 -19.62
CA LEU A 67 3.59 -13.34 -19.34
C LEU A 67 4.21 -13.98 -18.09
N ILE A 68 3.39 -14.20 -17.06
CA ILE A 68 3.82 -14.96 -15.89
C ILE A 68 3.48 -16.44 -16.13
N PRO A 69 4.48 -17.32 -16.30
CA PRO A 69 4.22 -18.73 -16.56
C PRO A 69 3.70 -19.42 -15.29
N ARG A 70 3.07 -20.59 -15.44
CA ARG A 70 2.34 -21.25 -14.34
C ARG A 70 3.26 -21.63 -13.17
N GLU A 71 4.47 -22.08 -13.49
CA GLU A 71 5.55 -22.39 -12.56
C GLU A 71 5.98 -21.20 -11.69
N ASP A 72 5.66 -19.98 -12.12
CA ASP A 72 6.06 -18.74 -11.45
C ASP A 72 4.92 -18.08 -10.66
N LEU A 73 3.72 -18.66 -10.67
CA LEU A 73 2.56 -18.10 -9.96
C LEU A 73 2.76 -18.00 -8.45
N SER A 74 3.52 -18.92 -7.84
CA SER A 74 3.86 -18.86 -6.41
C SER A 74 4.78 -17.67 -6.11
N TRP A 75 5.82 -17.47 -6.93
CA TRP A 75 6.71 -16.31 -6.83
C TRP A 75 5.94 -15.00 -7.08
N TYR A 76 5.07 -14.97 -8.08
CA TYR A 76 4.29 -13.78 -8.40
C TYR A 76 3.29 -13.45 -7.28
N GLY A 77 2.67 -14.47 -6.68
CA GLY A 77 1.83 -14.31 -5.49
C GLY A 77 2.59 -13.76 -4.29
N GLN A 78 3.85 -14.16 -4.09
CA GLN A 78 4.76 -13.61 -3.08
C GLN A 78 5.10 -12.14 -3.38
N LEU A 79 5.46 -11.82 -4.62
CA LEU A 79 5.74 -10.45 -5.08
C LEU A 79 4.55 -9.53 -4.78
N LEU A 80 3.34 -9.90 -5.20
CA LEU A 80 2.13 -9.10 -4.97
C LEU A 80 1.86 -8.86 -3.48
N ALA A 81 2.04 -9.87 -2.64
CA ALA A 81 1.84 -9.74 -1.20
C ALA A 81 2.84 -8.76 -0.56
N ARG A 82 4.12 -8.86 -0.96
CA ARG A 82 5.19 -7.99 -0.47
C ARG A 82 5.06 -6.56 -0.99
N THR A 83 4.66 -6.37 -2.24
CA THR A 83 4.33 -5.05 -2.79
C THR A 83 3.14 -4.44 -2.07
N GLY A 84 2.11 -5.23 -1.75
CA GLY A 84 1.00 -4.78 -0.90
C GLY A 84 1.48 -4.29 0.45
N ALA A 85 2.27 -5.09 1.18
CA ALA A 85 2.85 -4.71 2.47
C ALA A 85 3.70 -3.43 2.39
N ALA A 86 4.55 -3.31 1.37
CA ALA A 86 5.32 -2.10 1.11
C ALA A 86 4.44 -0.87 0.88
N GLY A 87 3.35 -1.01 0.11
CA GLY A 87 2.40 0.06 -0.14
C GLY A 87 1.71 0.55 1.13
N GLN A 88 1.33 -0.37 2.02
CA GLN A 88 0.72 -0.02 3.30
C GLN A 88 1.69 0.73 4.24
N LEU A 89 2.94 0.27 4.29
CA LEU A 89 3.98 0.98 5.04
C LEU A 89 4.27 2.36 4.45
N ALA A 90 4.31 2.49 3.12
CA ALA A 90 4.47 3.77 2.45
C ALA A 90 3.33 4.74 2.78
N PHE A 91 2.09 4.25 2.78
CA PHE A 91 0.91 5.02 3.15
C PHE A 91 1.00 5.52 4.61
N ALA A 92 1.49 4.69 5.53
CA ALA A 92 1.75 5.06 6.92
C ALA A 92 3.08 5.85 7.13
N GLY A 93 3.79 6.24 6.07
CA GLY A 93 5.03 7.00 6.17
C GLY A 93 6.26 6.22 6.65
N ALA A 94 6.21 4.89 6.67
CA ALA A 94 7.28 4.02 7.18
C ALA A 94 8.37 3.72 6.12
N GLY A 95 9.12 4.77 5.74
CA GLY A 95 10.12 4.72 4.67
C GLY A 95 11.17 3.62 4.84
N THR A 96 11.82 3.55 6.00
CA THR A 96 12.94 2.63 6.24
C THR A 96 12.51 1.16 6.21
N GLU A 97 11.33 0.87 6.76
CA GLU A 97 10.80 -0.48 6.90
C GLU A 97 10.42 -1.07 5.54
N ILE A 98 9.97 -0.23 4.58
CA ILE A 98 9.68 -0.65 3.21
C ILE A 98 10.87 -1.36 2.58
N SER A 99 12.11 -0.98 2.92
CA SER A 99 13.32 -1.59 2.36
C SER A 99 13.29 -3.12 2.44
N ARG A 100 12.74 -3.71 3.50
CA ARG A 100 12.67 -5.17 3.69
C ARG A 100 11.87 -5.88 2.61
N TYR A 101 10.96 -5.17 1.93
CA TYR A 101 10.06 -5.72 0.91
C TYR A 101 10.55 -5.50 -0.52
N LEU A 102 11.59 -4.69 -0.69
CA LEU A 102 12.19 -4.37 -1.99
C LEU A 102 13.35 -5.32 -2.30
N THR A 103 13.52 -5.68 -3.57
CA THR A 103 14.76 -6.28 -4.08
C THR A 103 15.88 -5.23 -4.18
N ALA A 104 17.11 -5.67 -4.46
CA ALA A 104 18.24 -4.76 -4.64
C ALA A 104 17.97 -3.76 -5.78
N ASN A 105 17.43 -4.26 -6.90
CA ASN A 105 17.08 -3.45 -8.08
C ASN A 105 15.85 -2.55 -7.86
N GLN A 106 15.01 -2.85 -6.86
CA GLN A 106 13.87 -2.02 -6.47
C GLN A 106 14.23 -0.92 -5.46
N GLY A 107 15.53 -0.76 -5.15
CA GLY A 107 15.99 0.32 -4.27
C GLY A 107 16.05 -0.05 -2.80
N HIS A 108 16.14 -1.34 -2.44
CA HIS A 108 16.41 -1.80 -1.07
C HIS A 108 17.53 -1.00 -0.38
N LYS A 109 18.60 -0.68 -1.13
CA LYS A 109 19.75 0.09 -0.62
C LYS A 109 19.42 1.57 -0.39
N HIS A 110 18.57 2.16 -1.21
CA HIS A 110 18.18 3.58 -1.09
C HIS A 110 17.32 3.82 0.15
N TYR A 111 16.39 2.90 0.45
CA TYR A 111 15.54 3.01 1.64
C TYR A 111 16.25 2.65 2.96
N LYS A 112 17.45 2.04 2.89
CA LYS A 112 18.32 1.84 4.06
C LYS A 112 19.16 3.06 4.42
N GLN A 113 19.41 3.94 3.45
CA GLN A 113 20.12 5.19 3.71
C GLN A 113 19.10 6.18 4.29
N GLN A 114 19.30 6.61 5.54
CA GLN A 114 18.58 7.75 6.10
C GLN A 114 18.97 8.98 5.28
N THR A 115 18.26 9.28 4.20
CA THR A 115 18.57 10.44 3.36
C THR A 115 17.26 11.06 2.88
N PHE A 116 16.80 12.08 3.59
CA PHE A 116 16.75 13.47 3.12
C PHE A 116 16.11 14.33 4.22
N ALA A 117 16.83 15.36 4.66
CA ALA A 117 16.43 16.36 5.67
C ALA A 117 15.30 17.31 5.20
N GLY A 118 14.44 16.86 4.29
CA GLY A 118 13.22 17.53 3.84
C GLY A 118 12.04 16.58 3.60
N SER A 119 12.27 15.25 3.72
CA SER A 119 11.25 14.21 3.67
C SER A 119 11.22 13.38 4.96
N SER A 120 11.69 13.94 6.07
CA SER A 120 11.41 13.38 7.38
C SER A 120 9.91 13.52 7.64
N SER A 121 9.10 12.67 7.00
CA SER A 121 7.85 12.20 7.57
C SER A 121 8.26 11.60 8.89
N VAL A 122 8.26 12.43 9.92
CA VAL A 122 8.64 12.00 11.25
C VAL A 122 7.60 10.95 11.62
N ARG A 123 8.09 9.75 11.90
CA ARG A 123 7.32 8.54 12.23
C ARG A 123 6.78 8.66 13.65
N ASP A 124 6.03 9.73 13.91
CA ASP A 124 5.68 10.17 15.26
C ASP A 124 4.18 10.39 15.45
N ALA A 125 3.37 10.28 14.38
CA ALA A 125 1.93 10.47 14.49
C ALA A 125 1.27 9.18 14.97
N ARG A 126 0.79 9.20 16.21
CA ARG A 126 -0.01 8.15 16.82
C ARG A 126 -1.32 8.75 17.32
N HIS A 127 -2.42 8.36 16.70
CA HIS A 127 -3.75 8.89 17.01
C HIS A 127 -4.68 7.78 17.47
N LYS A 128 -5.48 8.06 18.49
CA LYS A 128 -6.56 7.17 18.91
C LYS A 128 -7.84 7.59 18.21
N ILE A 129 -8.44 6.68 17.46
CA ILE A 129 -9.68 6.95 16.75
C ILE A 129 -10.69 5.88 17.16
N GLY A 130 -11.71 6.29 17.91
CA GLY A 130 -12.58 5.36 18.65
C GLY A 130 -11.78 4.58 19.69
N SER A 131 -11.83 3.25 19.63
CA SER A 131 -11.08 2.36 20.53
C SER A 131 -9.70 1.96 20.00
N THR A 132 -9.38 2.25 18.73
CA THR A 132 -8.19 1.72 18.06
C THR A 132 -7.10 2.78 17.95
N TRP A 133 -5.85 2.37 18.17
CA TRP A 133 -4.67 3.19 17.91
C TRP A 133 -4.21 3.01 16.47
N PHE A 134 -3.90 4.13 15.83
CA PHE A 134 -3.36 4.18 14.49
C PHE A 134 -2.00 4.87 14.52
N VAL A 135 -1.04 4.30 13.78
CA VAL A 135 0.33 4.81 13.63
C VAL A 135 0.53 5.21 12.18
N GLY A 136 1.16 6.36 11.97
CA GLY A 136 1.36 6.86 10.62
C GLY A 136 2.13 8.17 10.58
N THR A 137 1.69 9.06 9.68
CA THR A 137 2.30 10.36 9.48
C THR A 137 1.24 11.45 9.30
N ASP A 138 1.52 12.63 9.86
CA ASP A 138 0.72 13.83 9.67
C ASP A 138 1.34 14.71 8.57
N GLN A 139 0.51 15.22 7.67
CA GLN A 139 0.88 16.13 6.60
C GLN A 139 0.01 17.37 6.66
N VAL A 140 0.64 18.55 6.68
CA VAL A 140 -0.11 19.83 6.64
C VAL A 140 0.06 20.48 5.28
N PHE A 141 -1.06 20.69 4.58
CA PHE A 141 -1.12 21.42 3.32
C PHE A 141 -2.05 22.63 3.43
N ARG A 142 -2.06 23.47 2.39
CA ARG A 142 -2.95 24.62 2.30
C ARG A 142 -3.91 24.46 1.13
N VAL A 143 -5.20 24.57 1.38
CA VAL A 143 -6.25 24.64 0.36
C VAL A 143 -6.93 25.99 0.51
N ASN A 144 -6.90 26.84 -0.52
CA ASN A 144 -7.50 28.19 -0.47
C ASN A 144 -7.09 29.01 0.77
N ARG A 145 -5.79 28.98 1.12
CA ARG A 145 -5.21 29.61 2.33
C ARG A 145 -5.66 29.04 3.68
N VAL A 146 -6.51 28.01 3.69
CA VAL A 146 -6.88 27.25 4.89
C VAL A 146 -5.84 26.13 5.08
N ARG A 147 -5.30 26.01 6.30
CA ARG A 147 -4.41 24.91 6.66
C ARG A 147 -5.27 23.67 6.93
N VAL A 148 -4.94 22.58 6.26
CA VAL A 148 -5.56 21.28 6.45
C VAL A 148 -4.47 20.31 6.86
N GLU A 149 -4.71 19.59 7.95
CA GLU A 149 -3.90 18.46 8.35
C GLU A 149 -4.55 17.17 7.85
N ALA A 150 -3.74 16.31 7.26
CA ALA A 150 -4.08 14.95 6.90
C ALA A 150 -3.22 13.97 7.67
N PHE A 151 -3.86 13.05 8.35
CA PHE A 151 -3.24 11.86 8.89
C PHE A 151 -3.45 10.70 7.94
N SER A 152 -2.36 10.00 7.59
CA SER A 152 -2.40 8.70 6.92
C SER A 152 -1.69 7.66 7.77
N GLY A 153 -2.36 6.56 8.09
CA GLY A 153 -1.83 5.56 9.01
C GLY A 153 -2.48 4.20 8.90
N MET A 154 -2.10 3.33 9.82
CA MET A 154 -2.58 1.95 9.91
C MET A 154 -2.82 1.59 11.38
N ALA A 155 -3.79 0.71 11.63
CA ALA A 155 -4.04 0.15 12.95
C ALA A 155 -2.73 -0.44 13.51
N GLU A 156 -2.37 -0.04 14.72
CA GLU A 156 -1.04 -0.30 15.31
C GLU A 156 -0.68 -1.80 15.32
N GLU A 157 -1.64 -2.68 15.62
CA GLU A 157 -1.42 -4.13 15.61
C GLU A 157 -1.05 -4.67 14.22
N LEU A 158 -1.66 -4.14 13.16
CA LEU A 158 -1.38 -4.55 11.78
C LEU A 158 -0.08 -3.94 11.28
N TYR A 159 0.19 -2.70 11.69
CA TYR A 159 1.43 -2.01 11.39
C TYR A 159 2.64 -2.79 11.94
N GLN A 160 2.55 -3.25 13.19
CA GLN A 160 3.64 -3.97 13.85
C GLN A 160 4.02 -5.25 13.09
N LEU A 161 3.03 -6.02 12.59
CA LEU A 161 3.27 -7.22 11.78
C LEU A 161 4.06 -6.90 10.50
N LEU A 162 3.76 -5.77 9.85
CA LEU A 162 4.50 -5.36 8.64
C LEU A 162 5.91 -4.86 8.98
N VAL A 163 6.09 -4.16 10.09
CA VAL A 163 7.42 -3.73 10.52
C VAL A 163 8.32 -4.93 10.85
N THR A 164 7.77 -6.00 11.43
CA THR A 164 8.52 -7.24 11.74
C THR A 164 8.72 -8.13 10.52
N GLY A 165 7.92 -7.95 9.46
CA GLY A 165 8.02 -8.71 8.21
C GLY A 165 7.07 -9.89 8.11
N GLU A 166 6.09 -9.98 9.01
CA GLU A 166 5.09 -11.04 9.11
C GLU A 166 3.88 -10.72 8.20
N VAL A 167 4.10 -10.73 6.89
CA VAL A 167 3.10 -10.39 5.87
C VAL A 167 1.96 -11.41 5.86
N GLU A 168 2.21 -12.71 6.00
CA GLU A 168 1.14 -13.70 6.03
C GLU A 168 0.30 -13.61 7.32
N ALA A 169 0.90 -13.21 8.44
CA ALA A 169 0.16 -12.91 9.66
C ALA A 169 -0.69 -11.64 9.49
N TYR A 170 -0.10 -10.56 8.95
CA TYR A 170 -0.82 -9.32 8.63
C TYR A 170 -2.04 -9.59 7.75
N ARG A 171 -1.89 -10.35 6.66
CA ARG A 171 -3.00 -10.62 5.73
C ARG A 171 -4.15 -11.38 6.37
N ARG A 172 -3.84 -12.39 7.19
CA ARG A 172 -4.86 -13.13 7.95
C ARG A 172 -5.57 -12.22 8.94
N ARG A 173 -4.80 -11.46 9.71
CA ARG A 173 -5.34 -10.57 10.74
C ARG A 173 -6.18 -9.43 10.16
N ALA A 174 -5.72 -8.80 9.09
CA ALA A 174 -6.47 -7.78 8.36
C ALA A 174 -7.77 -8.36 7.81
N TYR A 175 -7.73 -9.57 7.24
CA TYR A 175 -8.95 -10.26 6.82
C TYR A 175 -9.91 -10.46 8.00
N ASP A 176 -9.46 -11.00 9.12
CA ASP A 176 -10.33 -11.21 10.30
C ASP A 176 -10.98 -9.91 10.81
N LEU A 177 -10.26 -8.78 10.69
CA LEU A 177 -10.72 -7.46 11.13
C LEU A 177 -11.52 -6.67 10.10
N ARG A 178 -11.56 -7.08 8.83
CA ARG A 178 -12.08 -6.25 7.72
C ARG A 178 -13.47 -5.65 7.98
N ASN A 179 -14.36 -6.40 8.65
CA ASN A 179 -15.72 -5.95 8.96
C ASN A 179 -15.88 -5.32 10.36
N THR A 180 -14.77 -5.06 11.05
CA THR A 180 -14.76 -4.50 12.42
C THR A 180 -14.36 -3.02 12.44
N PHE A 181 -13.73 -2.53 11.36
CA PHE A 181 -13.38 -1.12 11.26
C PHE A 181 -14.64 -0.25 11.10
N PRO A 182 -14.66 0.96 11.67
CA PRO A 182 -15.82 1.83 11.55
C PRO A 182 -16.13 2.19 10.09
N SER A 183 -17.41 2.22 9.73
CA SER A 183 -17.87 2.73 8.43
C SER A 183 -18.22 4.22 8.45
N GLY A 184 -18.00 4.89 9.59
CA GLY A 184 -18.29 6.31 9.76
C GLY A 184 -17.37 7.17 8.91
N THR A 185 -17.91 8.24 8.34
CA THR A 185 -17.16 9.17 7.49
C THR A 185 -16.63 10.38 8.25
N THR A 186 -16.86 10.43 9.57
CA THR A 186 -16.35 11.47 10.47
C THR A 186 -15.95 10.89 11.83
N ALA A 187 -14.97 11.49 12.51
CA ALA A 187 -14.57 11.11 13.88
C ALA A 187 -14.33 12.35 14.75
N PRO A 188 -14.52 12.28 16.08
CA PRO A 188 -14.16 13.38 16.98
C PRO A 188 -12.70 13.83 16.79
N GLU A 189 -12.44 15.13 16.94
CA GLU A 189 -11.13 15.79 16.70
C GLU A 189 -10.67 15.80 15.24
N TRP A 190 -11.36 15.06 14.38
CA TRP A 190 -11.19 15.02 12.95
C TRP A 190 -12.46 15.52 12.26
N GLY A 191 -12.34 15.82 10.98
CA GLY A 191 -13.48 16.05 10.09
C GLY A 191 -13.75 14.75 9.32
N PRO A 192 -13.53 14.75 7.99
CA PRO A 192 -13.62 13.53 7.19
C PRO A 192 -12.62 12.46 7.64
N ILE A 193 -13.09 11.21 7.68
CA ILE A 193 -12.26 10.03 7.91
C ILE A 193 -12.69 8.88 6.99
N SER A 194 -11.74 8.04 6.59
CA SER A 194 -11.97 6.82 5.84
C SER A 194 -11.13 5.70 6.40
N PHE A 195 -11.71 4.51 6.52
CA PHE A 195 -11.03 3.29 6.95
C PHE A 195 -10.99 2.28 5.81
N GLY A 196 -9.86 1.60 5.66
CA GLY A 196 -9.71 0.46 4.75
C GLY A 196 -9.90 -0.86 5.48
N ASP A 197 -10.41 -1.87 4.75
CA ASP A 197 -10.51 -3.27 5.21
C ASP A 197 -9.15 -3.89 5.59
N ASP A 198 -8.07 -3.26 5.13
CA ASP A 198 -6.68 -3.62 5.35
C ASP A 198 -6.07 -2.95 6.60
N GLY A 199 -6.90 -2.24 7.36
CA GLY A 199 -6.55 -1.53 8.58
C GLY A 199 -5.97 -0.14 8.39
N THR A 200 -5.96 0.39 7.17
CA THR A 200 -5.56 1.77 6.91
C THR A 200 -6.59 2.78 7.39
N VAL A 201 -6.13 3.98 7.70
CA VAL A 201 -6.99 5.14 7.98
C VAL A 201 -6.44 6.39 7.32
N MET A 202 -7.34 7.20 6.77
CA MET A 202 -7.05 8.58 6.37
C MET A 202 -8.00 9.51 7.08
N ALA A 203 -7.49 10.51 7.79
CA ALA A 203 -8.29 11.49 8.52
C ALA A 203 -7.85 12.92 8.15
N LEU A 204 -8.81 13.84 8.03
CA LEU A 204 -8.56 15.23 7.68
C LEU A 204 -9.12 16.16 8.74
N ARG A 205 -8.43 17.25 9.07
CA ARG A 205 -8.98 18.35 9.88
C ARG A 205 -8.47 19.70 9.45
N ILE A 206 -9.30 20.73 9.66
CA ILE A 206 -8.88 22.12 9.45
C ILE A 206 -8.12 22.57 10.70
N LEU A 207 -6.91 23.10 10.50
CA LEU A 207 -6.16 23.71 11.58
C LEU A 207 -6.62 25.15 11.79
N PRO A 208 -6.78 25.60 13.05
CA PRO A 208 -7.11 26.99 13.32
C PRO A 208 -6.04 27.93 12.75
N LYS A 209 -6.47 29.12 12.32
CA LYS A 209 -5.52 30.19 11.99
C LYS A 209 -4.77 30.51 13.27
N THR A 210 -3.44 30.34 13.24
CA THR A 210 -2.59 30.88 14.30
C THR A 210 -2.79 32.39 14.26
N GLU A 211 -3.52 32.95 15.23
CA GLU A 211 -3.49 34.40 15.43
C GLU A 211 -2.05 34.74 15.77
N ALA A 212 -1.42 35.56 14.92
CA ALA A 212 -0.13 36.12 15.24
C ALA A 212 -0.33 36.93 16.51
N THR A 213 0.21 36.46 17.63
CA THR A 213 0.32 37.25 18.85
C THR A 213 1.10 38.50 18.49
N SER A 214 0.39 39.59 18.20
CA SER A 214 0.98 40.91 18.15
C SER A 214 1.32 41.27 19.58
N THR A 215 2.56 41.00 19.97
CA THR A 215 3.11 41.55 21.22
C THR A 215 3.15 43.07 21.07
N PRO A 216 2.62 43.83 22.05
CA PRO A 216 2.63 45.29 22.04
C PRO A 216 4.04 45.89 22.10
#